data_AF-A0A072TTV0-F1
#
_entry.id   AF-A0A072TTV0-F1
#
_cell.length_a   1.000
_cell.length_b   1.000
_cell.length_c   1.000
_cell.angle_alpha   90.00
_cell.angle_beta   90.00
_cell.angle_gamma   90.00
#
_symmetry.space_group_name_H-M   'P 1'
#
loop_
_entity.id
_entity.type
_entity.pdbx_description
1 polymer ?
#
loop_
_entity_poly.entity_id
_entity_poly.type
_entity_poly.pdbx_seq_one_letter_code
_entity_poly.pdbx_strand_id
1 'polypeptide(L)'
;MKINKLDPVVTPFSFFSSILAIGGYLGVIVPAGYEKGQPFGICFGGLKGSEPKLIEIAYSFEQATLIRKPPPLRKLEVTSLK
;
A
#
# COMPACT_ATOMS: atom_id res chain seq x y z
N MET A 1 -10.35 7.08 -14.74
CA MET A 1 -9.31 8.12 -14.61
C MET A 1 -9.43 9.20 -15.68
N LYS A 2 -9.30 8.91 -16.98
CA LYS A 2 -9.41 9.95 -18.04
C LYS A 2 -10.78 10.64 -18.13
N ILE A 3 -11.88 9.87 -18.10
CA ILE A 3 -13.26 10.40 -18.22
C ILE A 3 -13.56 11.42 -17.11
N ASN A 4 -13.20 11.07 -15.87
CA ASN A 4 -13.46 11.90 -14.68
C ASN A 4 -12.26 12.79 -14.28
N LYS A 5 -11.21 12.87 -15.11
CA LYS A 5 -9.97 13.63 -14.84
C LYS A 5 -9.39 13.38 -13.44
N LEU A 6 -9.23 12.11 -13.07
CA LEU A 6 -8.66 11.69 -11.78
C LEU A 6 -7.17 11.34 -11.93
N ASP A 7 -6.37 11.74 -10.93
CA ASP A 7 -4.92 11.50 -10.88
C ASP A 7 -4.55 10.07 -10.44
N PRO A 8 -5.09 9.54 -9.30
CA PRO A 8 -5.09 8.11 -9.02
C PRO A 8 -6.52 7.55 -8.82
N VAL A 9 -6.64 6.23 -8.84
CA VAL A 9 -7.75 5.49 -8.22
C VAL A 9 -7.28 4.91 -6.89
N VAL A 10 -8.15 4.85 -5.89
CA VAL A 10 -7.83 4.29 -4.57
C VAL A 10 -8.79 3.16 -4.24
N THR A 11 -8.26 2.01 -3.80
CA THR A 11 -9.06 0.88 -3.33
C THR A 11 -8.53 0.33 -2.02
N PRO A 12 -9.38 -0.22 -1.14
CA PRO A 12 -8.90 -0.91 0.05
C PRO A 12 -8.17 -2.22 -0.33
N PHE A 13 -7.23 -2.63 0.53
CA PHE A 13 -6.42 -3.83 0.36
C PHE A 13 -5.72 -3.86 -1.01
N SER A 14 -5.57 -5.06 -1.59
CA SER A 14 -4.96 -5.31 -2.89
C SER A 14 -5.97 -5.56 -4.01
N PHE A 15 -7.25 -5.22 -3.80
CA PHE A 15 -8.34 -5.61 -4.71
C PHE A 15 -8.14 -5.17 -6.17
N PHE A 16 -7.45 -4.06 -6.39
CA PHE A 16 -7.20 -3.55 -7.75
C PHE A 16 -5.92 -4.09 -8.41
N SER A 17 -5.10 -4.85 -7.69
CA SER A 17 -3.77 -5.28 -8.16
C SER A 17 -3.82 -6.09 -9.46
N SER A 18 -4.73 -7.05 -9.59
CA SER A 18 -4.87 -7.87 -10.80
C SER A 18 -5.29 -7.05 -12.02
N ILE A 19 -6.21 -6.09 -11.82
CA ILE A 19 -6.69 -5.21 -12.90
C ILE A 19 -5.56 -4.31 -13.39
N LEU A 20 -4.77 -3.75 -12.47
CA LEU A 20 -3.61 -2.93 -12.80
C LEU A 20 -2.55 -3.76 -13.54
N ALA A 21 -2.25 -4.98 -13.06
CA ALA A 21 -1.28 -5.86 -13.69
C ALA A 21 -1.67 -6.25 -15.12
N ILE A 22 -2.91 -6.67 -15.35
CA ILE A 22 -3.42 -7.04 -16.68
C ILE A 22 -3.38 -5.83 -17.64
N GLY A 23 -3.76 -4.65 -17.15
CA GLY A 23 -3.74 -3.42 -17.95
C GLY A 23 -2.35 -2.84 -18.21
N GLY A 24 -1.31 -3.36 -17.53
CA GLY A 24 0.03 -2.77 -17.50
C GLY A 24 0.03 -1.38 -16.86
N TYR A 25 -0.85 -1.15 -15.89
CA TYR A 25 -0.94 0.08 -15.12
C TYR A 25 -0.12 -0.01 -13.84
N LEU A 26 0.11 1.14 -13.22
CA LEU A 26 0.95 1.25 -12.03
C LEU A 26 0.11 1.09 -10.78
N GLY A 27 0.66 0.44 -9.76
CA GLY A 27 0.01 0.27 -8.47
C GLY A 27 1.02 0.36 -7.32
N VAL A 28 0.68 1.11 -6.28
CA VAL A 28 1.44 1.15 -5.03
C VAL A 28 0.50 0.96 -3.85
N ILE A 29 0.87 0.11 -2.89
CA ILE A 29 0.08 -0.15 -1.69
C ILE A 29 0.84 0.42 -0.50
N VAL A 30 0.18 1.29 0.27
CA VAL A 30 0.76 1.92 1.46
C VAL A 30 -0.03 1.53 2.72
N PRO A 31 0.61 1.42 3.90
CA PRO A 31 -0.06 1.05 5.14
C PRO A 31 -1.16 2.06 5.52
N ALA A 32 -2.36 1.57 5.79
CA ALA A 32 -3.54 2.40 6.06
C ALA A 32 -4.22 2.08 7.40
N GLY A 33 -3.86 0.97 8.05
CA GLY A 33 -4.39 0.66 9.36
C GLY A 33 -4.10 -0.75 9.81
N TYR A 34 -4.77 -1.12 10.90
CA TYR A 34 -4.73 -2.45 11.48
C TYR A 34 -6.14 -2.87 11.86
N GLU A 35 -6.53 -4.08 11.48
CA GLU A 35 -7.78 -4.70 11.89
C GLU A 35 -7.45 -5.97 12.70
N LYS A 36 -7.91 -6.06 13.95
CA LYS A 36 -7.59 -7.19 14.85
C LYS A 36 -6.08 -7.51 14.95
N GLY A 37 -5.23 -6.48 14.87
CA GLY A 37 -3.77 -6.61 14.89
C GLY A 37 -3.14 -6.95 13.53
N GLN A 38 -3.94 -7.24 12.50
CA GLN A 38 -3.46 -7.49 11.15
C GLN A 38 -3.32 -6.17 10.38
N PRO A 39 -2.15 -5.84 9.81
CA PRO A 39 -2.00 -4.64 8.98
C PRO A 39 -2.82 -4.76 7.68
N PHE A 40 -3.42 -3.65 7.26
CA PHE A 40 -3.96 -3.49 5.92
C PHE A 40 -3.47 -2.19 5.28
N GLY A 41 -3.51 -2.16 3.95
CA GLY A 41 -3.12 -1.01 3.15
C GLY A 41 -4.24 -0.53 2.25
N ILE A 42 -4.01 0.61 1.62
CA ILE A 42 -4.79 1.09 0.48
C ILE A 42 -3.93 1.06 -0.77
N CYS A 43 -4.51 0.65 -1.89
CA CYS A 43 -3.86 0.59 -3.19
C CYS A 43 -4.17 1.87 -3.98
N PHE A 44 -3.13 2.59 -4.38
CA PHE A 44 -3.19 3.67 -5.34
C PHE A 44 -2.84 3.13 -6.73
N GLY A 45 -3.76 3.30 -7.68
CA GLY A 45 -3.57 2.93 -9.09
C GLY A 45 -3.37 4.15 -9.98
N GLY A 46 -2.35 4.12 -10.84
CA GLY A 46 -1.97 5.18 -11.77
C GLY A 46 -2.03 4.76 -13.23
N LEU A 47 -2.10 5.73 -14.15
CA LEU A 47 -1.95 5.47 -15.59
C LEU A 47 -0.48 5.21 -15.96
N LYS A 48 -0.24 4.59 -17.11
CA LYS A 48 1.12 4.43 -17.67
C LYS A 48 1.81 5.79 -17.80
N GLY A 49 3.06 5.90 -17.36
CA GLY A 49 3.84 7.15 -17.42
C GLY A 49 3.54 8.15 -16.30
N SER A 50 2.73 7.77 -15.29
CA SER A 50 2.41 8.62 -14.13
C SER A 50 3.18 8.25 -12.86
N GLU A 51 4.26 7.47 -12.98
CA GLU A 51 5.08 6.98 -11.87
C GLU A 51 5.49 8.11 -10.89
N PRO A 52 6.04 9.25 -11.34
CA PRO A 52 6.46 10.30 -10.41
C PRO A 52 5.30 10.85 -9.59
N LYS A 53 4.15 11.05 -10.24
CA LYS A 53 2.95 11.59 -9.57
C LYS A 53 2.34 10.58 -8.61
N LEU A 54 2.30 9.30 -8.99
CA LEU A 54 1.80 8.23 -8.15
C LEU A 54 2.65 8.08 -6.87
N ILE A 55 3.97 8.16 -6.99
CA ILE A 55 4.90 8.12 -5.84
C ILE A 55 4.70 9.35 -4.96
N GLU A 56 4.59 10.55 -5.53
CA GLU A 56 4.34 11.79 -4.77
C GLU A 56 3.06 11.67 -3.92
N ILE A 57 1.98 11.17 -4.49
CA ILE A 57 0.70 10.99 -3.80
C ILE A 57 0.82 9.94 -2.69
N ALA A 58 1.39 8.78 -3.00
CA ALA A 58 1.53 7.70 -2.02
C ALA A 58 2.44 8.11 -0.85
N TYR A 59 3.55 8.79 -1.15
CA TYR A 59 4.46 9.34 -0.15
C TYR A 59 3.77 10.41 0.70
N SER A 60 3.00 11.32 0.09
CA SER A 60 2.25 12.33 0.84
C SER A 60 1.26 11.69 1.82
N PHE A 61 0.57 10.63 1.41
CA PHE A 61 -0.31 9.86 2.29
C PHE A 61 0.47 9.18 3.43
N GLU A 62 1.59 8.53 3.12
CA GLU A 62 2.42 7.87 4.13
C GLU A 62 2.94 8.88 5.16
N GLN A 63 3.46 10.02 4.71
CA GLN A 63 4.01 11.06 5.59
C GLN A 63 2.93 11.78 6.41
N ALA A 64 1.74 12.00 5.84
CA ALA A 64 0.65 12.62 6.56
C ALA A 64 0.08 11.73 7.67
N THR A 65 0.22 10.41 7.55
CA THR A 65 -0.47 9.46 8.43
C THR A 65 0.46 8.70 9.37
N LEU A 66 1.68 8.36 8.95
CA LEU A 66 2.68 7.62 9.72
C LEU A 66 2.13 6.36 10.42
N ILE A 67 1.14 5.71 9.81
CA ILE A 67 0.36 4.63 10.43
C ILE A 67 1.21 3.37 10.69
N ARG A 68 2.24 3.14 9.89
CA ARG A 68 3.04 1.92 9.92
C ARG A 68 3.74 1.76 11.27
N LYS A 69 3.45 0.66 11.95
CA LYS A 69 4.14 0.21 13.17
C LYS A 69 5.01 -1.01 12.85
N PRO A 70 6.27 -1.07 13.31
CA PRO A 70 7.07 -2.29 13.26
C PRO A 70 6.33 -3.45 13.96
N PRO A 71 6.42 -4.69 13.44
CA PRO A 71 5.86 -5.84 14.13
C PRO A 71 6.59 -6.06 15.46
N PRO A 72 5.91 -6.61 16.49
CA PRO A 72 6.58 -6.98 17.73
C PRO A 72 7.68 -8.01 17.48
N LEU A 73 8.84 -7.83 18.11
CA LEU A 73 9.92 -8.81 18.05
C LEU A 73 9.45 -10.08 18.78
N ARG A 74 9.46 -11.22 18.07
CA ARG A 74 9.31 -12.52 18.73
C ARG A 74 10.52 -12.73 19.62
N LYS A 75 10.32 -12.95 20.92
CA LYS A 75 11.35 -13.55 21.78
C LYS A 75 11.61 -14.94 21.22
N LEU A 76 12.75 -15.12 20.56
CA LEU A 76 13.23 -16.45 20.22
C LEU A 76 13.63 -17.08 21.55
N GLU A 77 12.80 -18.00 22.05
CA GLU A 77 13.16 -18.83 23.20
C GLU A 77 14.26 -19.80 22.76
N VAL A 78 15.51 -19.37 22.91
CA VAL A 78 16.68 -20.25 22.83
C VAL A 78 16.76 -21.05 24.14
N THR A 79 15.80 -21.96 24.34
CA THR A 79 15.69 -22.81 25.54
C THR A 79 15.48 -24.29 25.19
N SER A 80 16.06 -24.77 24.09
CA SER A 80 16.03 -26.21 23.74
C SER A 80 17.41 -26.82 23.44
N LEU A 81 18.48 -26.27 24.00
CA LEU A 81 19.82 -26.90 23.96
C LEU A 81 20.49 -26.94 25.35
N LYS A 82 19.72 -27.21 26.40
CA LYS A 82 20.27 -27.73 27.65
C LYS A 82 19.77 -29.15 27.86
#